data_AF-A0A9E0SUU5-F1
#
_entry.id   AF-A0A9E0SUU5-F1
#
_cell.length_a   1.000
_cell.length_b   1.000
_cell.length_c   1.000
_cell.angle_alpha   90.00
_cell.angle_beta   90.00
_cell.angle_gamma   90.00
#
_symmetry.space_group_name_H-M   'P 1'
#
loop_
_entity.id
_entity.type
_entity.pdbx_description
1 polymer ?
#
loop_
_entity_poly.entity_id
_entity_poly.type
_entity_poly.pdbx_seq_one_letter_code
_entity_poly.pdbx_strand_id
1 'polypeptide(L)'
;MLQKVIRSTIIDAPIARVWAVLRDFNSHDRWHDVVEQSRIERNEQSSRVGCVRNFALKDGNRIREQLLALDDVEHKSIYCIVEATVPLQRYVATVTLKPVTDGNRTFWHWESTFATPPGMERELRDMVAQGVYEAGFANLRRHLRVGGDLRRGDAGGARPSAAATAMPRAMPLPSRRAVVRHYGGPDLLQAEDGEAPAPGPGEVRIRQRAIGINFLDVYLRRGWIPPMLPLPGVPGMEAAGSVIDTGEGVTGFLPGDRVAYLHHVPGAYCSVRTVPADAVVRLPAAIEDETAAAVLLKGITADVLLHDLGHVRAGTKLLVHAAAGALGLMVASWARRLGATVIGTVSTEAKARVAREAGCDHVIVTADYRFADDVQRLGGADVVIDGLGDAARDENYAALARRGHWISVGQATGTLQPLSPDRLVAKSITFSRPAVFDYVATAAQLAERAQHVWDAIADGRLKVPPIERHALDAAADAHRRLESRGTIGALILIA
;
A
#
# COMPACT_ATOMS: atom_id res chain seq x y z
N MET A 1 7.79 -4.07 21.81
CA MET A 1 8.53 -5.36 21.85
C MET A 1 7.51 -6.48 21.61
N LEU A 2 7.87 -7.55 20.89
CA LEU A 2 6.97 -8.69 20.75
C LEU A 2 6.82 -9.39 22.12
N GLN A 3 5.59 -9.57 22.55
CA GLN A 3 5.23 -10.40 23.69
C GLN A 3 5.24 -11.87 23.25
N LYS A 4 5.70 -12.74 24.13
CA LYS A 4 5.61 -14.20 23.96
C LYS A 4 4.84 -14.78 25.13
N VAL A 5 3.78 -15.54 24.85
CA VAL A 5 3.02 -16.29 25.84
C VAL A 5 3.15 -17.76 25.52
N ILE A 6 3.47 -18.56 26.53
CA ILE A 6 3.56 -20.01 26.42
C ILE A 6 2.83 -20.61 27.63
N ARG A 7 1.94 -21.56 27.37
CA ARG A 7 1.34 -22.41 28.40
C ARG A 7 1.31 -23.85 27.90
N SER A 8 1.41 -24.77 28.84
CA SER A 8 1.32 -26.19 28.54
C SER A 8 0.61 -26.94 29.64
N THR A 9 -0.02 -28.06 29.32
CA THR A 9 -0.73 -28.87 30.31
C THR A 9 -0.86 -30.33 29.89
N ILE A 10 -1.24 -31.18 30.84
CA ILE A 10 -1.61 -32.58 30.59
C ILE A 10 -3.13 -32.69 30.56
N ILE A 11 -3.66 -33.29 29.49
CA ILE A 11 -5.07 -33.64 29.33
C ILE A 11 -5.21 -35.14 29.53
N ASP A 12 -6.08 -35.55 30.45
CA ASP A 12 -6.36 -36.96 30.75
C ASP A 12 -7.28 -37.60 29.68
N ALA A 13 -6.79 -37.62 28.45
CA ALA A 13 -7.43 -38.27 27.31
C ALA A 13 -6.37 -38.65 26.24
N PRO A 14 -6.63 -39.68 25.41
CA PRO A 14 -5.74 -40.07 24.32
C PRO A 14 -5.60 -38.97 23.28
N ILE A 15 -4.42 -38.86 22.65
CA ILE A 15 -4.11 -37.78 21.68
C ILE A 15 -5.09 -37.71 20.53
N ALA A 16 -5.55 -38.85 20.00
CA ALA A 16 -6.53 -38.89 18.93
C ALA A 16 -7.85 -38.21 19.32
N ARG A 17 -8.27 -38.33 20.59
CA ARG A 17 -9.50 -37.73 21.10
C ARG A 17 -9.36 -36.23 21.34
N VAL A 18 -8.22 -35.79 21.86
CA VAL A 18 -7.92 -34.36 22.03
C VAL A 18 -7.77 -33.68 20.67
N TRP A 19 -7.07 -34.33 19.74
CA TRP A 19 -6.85 -33.83 18.39
C TRP A 19 -8.14 -33.75 17.59
N ALA A 20 -9.05 -34.72 17.70
CA ALA A 20 -10.34 -34.65 17.02
C ALA A 20 -11.12 -33.34 17.33
N VAL A 21 -10.98 -32.80 18.55
CA VAL A 21 -11.58 -31.52 18.94
C VAL A 21 -10.78 -30.34 18.39
N LEU A 22 -9.45 -30.30 18.60
CA LEU A 22 -8.61 -29.16 18.24
C LEU A 22 -8.28 -29.06 16.74
N ARG A 23 -8.38 -30.18 16.01
CA ARG A 23 -8.21 -30.28 14.55
C ARG A 23 -9.35 -29.61 13.80
N ASP A 24 -10.58 -29.69 14.32
CA ASP A 24 -11.68 -28.90 13.80
C ASP A 24 -11.44 -27.44 14.20
N PHE A 25 -10.84 -26.68 13.28
CA PHE A 25 -10.52 -25.28 13.53
C PHE A 25 -11.75 -24.47 13.93
N ASN A 26 -12.99 -24.87 13.62
CA ASN A 26 -14.18 -24.13 14.01
C ASN A 26 -14.77 -24.52 15.37
N SER A 27 -14.19 -25.48 16.10
CA SER A 27 -14.85 -26.13 17.24
C SER A 27 -14.95 -25.31 18.53
N HIS A 28 -14.39 -24.09 18.59
CA HIS A 28 -14.22 -23.36 19.85
C HIS A 28 -15.53 -23.05 20.58
N ASP A 29 -16.63 -22.79 19.86
CA ASP A 29 -17.95 -22.57 20.46
C ASP A 29 -18.51 -23.81 21.18
N ARG A 30 -17.97 -25.01 20.89
CA ARG A 30 -18.42 -26.27 21.51
C ARG A 30 -17.71 -26.59 22.83
N TRP A 31 -16.53 -26.03 23.06
CA TRP A 31 -15.70 -26.41 24.20
C TRP A 31 -15.03 -25.24 24.91
N HIS A 32 -15.06 -24.02 24.38
CA HIS A 32 -14.44 -22.85 25.00
C HIS A 32 -15.53 -21.87 25.45
N ASP A 33 -15.81 -21.83 26.76
CA ASP A 33 -16.98 -21.16 27.33
C ASP A 33 -17.12 -19.67 26.99
N VAL A 34 -16.03 -18.98 26.69
CA VAL A 34 -16.06 -17.55 26.32
C VAL A 34 -16.53 -17.31 24.88
N VAL A 35 -16.52 -18.33 24.03
CA VAL A 35 -16.96 -18.24 22.63
C VAL A 35 -18.47 -18.48 22.59
N GLU A 36 -19.21 -17.51 22.06
CA GLU A 36 -20.67 -17.57 21.93
C GLU A 36 -21.08 -18.30 20.65
N GLN A 37 -20.43 -17.96 19.53
CA GLN A 37 -20.70 -18.53 18.21
C GLN A 37 -19.43 -18.51 17.38
N SER A 38 -19.23 -19.54 16.56
CA SER A 38 -18.09 -19.66 15.66
C SER A 38 -18.50 -20.17 14.29
N ARG A 39 -18.05 -19.52 13.22
CA ARG A 39 -18.29 -19.97 11.84
C ARG A 39 -17.04 -19.87 10.98
N ILE A 40 -16.90 -20.79 10.03
CA ILE A 40 -15.94 -20.64 8.94
C ILE A 40 -16.56 -19.75 7.85
N GLU A 41 -15.81 -18.74 7.42
CA GLU A 41 -16.22 -17.87 6.33
C GLU A 41 -16.25 -18.62 4.99
N ARG A 42 -17.06 -18.13 4.04
CA ARG A 42 -17.15 -18.68 2.67
C ARG A 42 -17.59 -20.17 2.61
N ASN A 43 -18.16 -20.70 3.69
CA ASN A 43 -18.55 -22.12 3.80
C ASN A 43 -17.40 -23.10 3.48
N GLU A 44 -16.16 -22.70 3.78
CA GLU A 44 -15.00 -23.56 3.59
C GLU A 44 -14.93 -24.66 4.66
N GLN A 45 -14.13 -25.70 4.41
CA GLN A 45 -13.85 -26.73 5.40
C GLN A 45 -12.96 -26.15 6.51
N SER A 46 -13.28 -26.43 7.78
CA SER A 46 -12.49 -25.93 8.92
C SER A 46 -11.05 -26.48 8.96
N SER A 47 -10.76 -27.58 8.27
CA SER A 47 -9.40 -28.11 8.15
C SER A 47 -8.61 -27.57 6.95
N ARG A 48 -9.18 -26.68 6.14
CA ARG A 48 -8.50 -26.12 4.96
C ARG A 48 -7.53 -25.03 5.39
N VAL A 49 -6.23 -25.22 5.14
CA VAL A 49 -5.23 -24.15 5.32
C VAL A 49 -5.64 -22.93 4.49
N GLY A 50 -5.64 -21.76 5.13
CA GLY A 50 -6.11 -20.49 4.58
C GLY A 50 -7.55 -20.13 4.94
N CYS A 51 -8.35 -21.05 5.50
CA CYS A 51 -9.71 -20.74 5.91
C CYS A 51 -9.72 -19.76 7.09
N VAL A 52 -10.75 -18.93 7.13
CA VAL A 52 -10.94 -17.92 8.18
C VAL A 52 -12.10 -18.33 9.06
N ARG A 53 -11.84 -18.45 10.35
CA ARG A 53 -12.85 -18.59 11.38
C ARG A 53 -13.19 -17.22 11.95
N ASN A 54 -14.48 -16.90 11.98
CA ASN A 54 -15.02 -15.69 12.56
C ASN A 54 -15.90 -16.09 13.74
N PHE A 55 -15.50 -15.69 14.95
CA PHE A 55 -16.22 -16.03 16.17
C PHE A 55 -16.47 -14.80 17.02
N ALA A 56 -17.62 -14.81 17.69
CA ALA A 56 -17.97 -13.82 18.68
C ALA A 56 -17.74 -14.40 20.08
N LEU A 57 -17.19 -13.58 20.95
CA LEU A 57 -17.09 -13.83 22.36
C LEU A 57 -18.36 -13.34 23.06
N LYS A 58 -18.68 -13.94 24.20
CA LYS A 58 -19.87 -13.58 25.00
C LYS A 58 -19.84 -12.15 25.56
N ASP A 59 -18.68 -11.50 25.52
CA ASP A 59 -18.50 -10.09 25.89
C ASP A 59 -18.69 -9.12 24.70
N GLY A 60 -19.11 -9.64 23.53
CA GLY A 60 -19.36 -8.88 22.31
C GLY A 60 -18.11 -8.67 21.45
N ASN A 61 -16.92 -9.09 21.90
CA ASN A 61 -15.72 -9.04 21.08
C ASN A 61 -15.84 -9.99 19.88
N ARG A 62 -15.19 -9.61 18.79
CA ARG A 62 -15.14 -10.42 17.57
C ARG A 62 -13.70 -10.69 17.21
N ILE A 63 -13.44 -11.93 16.83
CA ILE A 63 -12.13 -12.38 16.40
C ILE A 63 -12.29 -13.14 15.09
N ARG A 64 -11.48 -12.76 14.12
CA ARG A 64 -11.24 -13.50 12.89
C ARG A 64 -9.83 -14.06 12.94
N GLU A 65 -9.72 -15.36 12.79
CA GLU A 65 -8.45 -16.06 12.76
C GLU A 65 -8.32 -16.87 11.48
N GLN A 66 -7.13 -16.87 10.90
CA GLN A 66 -6.82 -17.66 9.72
C GLN A 66 -5.94 -18.84 10.08
N LEU A 67 -6.30 -20.02 9.61
CA LEU A 67 -5.50 -21.22 9.74
C LEU A 67 -4.29 -21.14 8.79
N LEU A 68 -3.07 -21.09 9.33
CA LEU A 68 -1.82 -20.98 8.57
C LEU A 68 -1.19 -22.34 8.27
N ALA A 69 -1.34 -23.31 9.17
CA ALA A 69 -0.87 -24.67 8.99
C ALA A 69 -1.72 -25.64 9.81
N LEU A 70 -1.90 -26.85 9.28
CA LEU A 70 -2.53 -27.97 9.97
C LEU A 70 -1.77 -29.26 9.59
N ASP A 71 -1.23 -29.94 10.60
CA ASP A 71 -0.43 -31.14 10.44
C ASP A 71 -0.97 -32.25 11.35
N ASP A 72 -1.56 -33.26 10.72
CA ASP A 72 -2.15 -34.42 11.41
C ASP A 72 -1.10 -35.44 11.88
N VAL A 73 0.11 -35.42 11.32
CA VAL A 73 1.21 -36.30 11.74
C VAL A 73 1.81 -35.78 13.04
N GLU A 74 2.15 -34.49 13.05
CA GLU A 74 2.75 -33.84 14.22
C GLU A 74 1.73 -33.32 15.24
N HIS A 75 0.43 -33.46 14.94
CA HIS A 75 -0.70 -32.96 15.76
C HIS A 75 -0.52 -31.48 16.11
N LYS A 76 -0.28 -30.68 15.06
CA LYS A 76 0.11 -29.28 15.15
C LYS A 76 -0.79 -28.40 14.30
N SER A 77 -1.22 -27.27 14.84
CA SER A 77 -1.88 -26.22 14.07
C SER A 77 -1.26 -24.86 14.36
N ILE A 78 -1.19 -24.03 13.33
CA ILE A 78 -0.69 -22.65 13.41
C ILE A 78 -1.78 -21.75 12.86
N TYR A 79 -2.08 -20.67 13.55
CA TYR A 79 -3.08 -19.70 13.11
C TYR A 79 -2.67 -18.28 13.54
N CYS A 80 -3.21 -17.29 12.86
CA CYS A 80 -3.04 -15.89 13.24
C CYS A 80 -4.38 -15.21 13.42
N ILE A 81 -4.40 -14.13 14.20
CA ILE A 81 -5.55 -13.21 14.23
C ILE A 81 -5.39 -12.26 13.05
N VAL A 82 -6.38 -12.27 12.15
CA VAL A 82 -6.43 -11.37 10.99
C VAL A 82 -7.20 -10.09 11.31
N GLU A 83 -8.19 -10.18 12.18
CA GLU A 83 -8.99 -9.05 12.66
C GLU A 83 -9.46 -9.40 14.08
N ALA A 84 -9.30 -8.49 15.02
CA ALA A 84 -9.89 -8.65 16.34
C ALA A 84 -10.24 -7.29 16.92
N THR A 85 -11.29 -7.27 17.74
CA THR A 85 -11.62 -6.11 18.58
C THR A 85 -10.59 -5.92 19.71
N VAL A 86 -9.79 -6.94 20.01
CA VAL A 86 -8.70 -6.90 21.00
C VAL A 86 -7.40 -6.43 20.33
N PRO A 87 -6.61 -5.52 20.93
CA PRO A 87 -5.41 -4.93 20.30
C PRO A 87 -4.18 -5.87 20.30
N LEU A 88 -4.36 -7.12 19.89
CA LEU A 88 -3.27 -8.07 19.65
C LEU A 88 -2.78 -7.92 18.21
N GLN A 89 -1.65 -7.25 18.03
CA GLN A 89 -1.08 -6.99 16.71
C GLN A 89 -0.13 -8.13 16.32
N ARG A 90 -0.13 -8.52 15.04
CA ARG A 90 0.79 -9.56 14.51
C ARG A 90 0.73 -10.85 15.34
N TYR A 91 -0.45 -11.20 15.83
CA TYR A 91 -0.64 -12.37 16.67
C TYR A 91 -0.52 -13.63 15.83
N VAL A 92 0.40 -14.50 16.21
CA VAL A 92 0.53 -15.85 15.66
C VAL A 92 0.56 -16.81 16.83
N ALA A 93 -0.26 -17.85 16.77
CA ALA A 93 -0.30 -18.92 17.75
C ALA A 93 -0.03 -20.28 17.12
N THR A 94 0.62 -21.13 17.90
CA THR A 94 0.89 -22.53 17.58
C THR A 94 0.33 -23.40 18.69
N VAL A 95 -0.49 -24.38 18.30
CA VAL A 95 -0.92 -25.48 19.15
C VAL A 95 -0.14 -26.72 18.73
N THR A 96 0.39 -27.47 19.69
CA THR A 96 1.08 -28.74 19.45
C THR A 96 0.67 -29.75 20.51
N LEU A 97 0.27 -30.94 20.07
CA LEU A 97 -0.01 -32.06 20.96
C LEU A 97 1.08 -33.12 20.86
N LYS A 98 1.42 -33.75 21.99
CA LYS A 98 2.30 -34.91 22.03
C LYS A 98 1.70 -36.00 22.91
N PRO A 99 1.82 -37.29 22.53
CA PRO A 99 1.32 -38.38 23.35
C PRO A 99 2.18 -38.51 24.60
N VAL A 100 1.53 -38.75 25.75
CA VAL A 100 2.18 -39.14 27.00
C VAL A 100 1.86 -40.61 27.20
N THR A 101 2.83 -41.46 26.89
CA THR A 101 2.69 -42.92 26.82
C THR A 101 2.34 -43.53 28.17
N ASP A 102 2.84 -42.94 29.27
CA ASP A 102 2.44 -43.28 30.62
C ASP A 102 1.04 -42.72 30.96
N GLY A 103 0.04 -43.60 30.94
CA GLY A 103 -1.35 -43.29 31.27
C GLY A 103 -2.25 -42.90 30.09
N ASN A 104 -1.79 -43.03 28.83
CA ASN A 104 -2.55 -42.71 27.61
C ASN A 104 -3.13 -41.27 27.62
N ARG A 105 -2.29 -40.31 28.02
CA ARG A 105 -2.64 -38.89 28.17
C ARG A 105 -2.07 -38.07 27.02
N THR A 106 -2.42 -36.79 26.97
CA THR A 106 -1.94 -35.86 25.95
C THR A 106 -1.27 -34.65 26.60
N PHE A 107 -0.04 -34.36 26.17
CA PHE A 107 0.60 -33.08 26.44
C PHE A 107 0.13 -32.05 25.41
N TRP A 108 -0.47 -30.96 25.88
CA TRP A 108 -0.89 -29.84 25.04
C TRP A 108 0.03 -28.65 25.31
N HIS A 109 0.76 -28.22 24.29
CA HIS A 109 1.55 -26.99 24.24
C HIS A 109 0.83 -25.94 23.40
N TRP A 110 0.69 -24.73 23.95
CA TRP A 110 0.10 -23.59 23.25
C TRP A 110 0.99 -22.37 23.44
N GLU A 111 1.46 -21.81 22.34
CA GLU A 111 2.29 -20.61 22.35
C GLU A 111 1.79 -19.57 21.37
N SER A 112 2.02 -18.30 21.70
CA SER A 112 1.82 -17.18 20.77
C SER A 112 2.91 -16.14 20.89
N THR A 113 3.07 -15.40 19.80
CA THR A 113 3.79 -14.13 19.75
C THR A 113 2.87 -13.04 19.23
N PHE A 114 2.89 -11.87 19.85
CA PHE A 114 2.10 -10.72 19.41
C PHE A 114 2.73 -9.40 19.87
N ALA A 115 2.46 -8.32 19.16
CA ALA A 115 2.76 -6.96 19.59
C ALA A 115 1.54 -6.37 20.31
N THR A 116 1.81 -5.42 21.21
CA THR A 116 0.80 -4.70 22.00
C THR A 116 1.01 -3.20 21.85
N PRO A 117 -0.03 -2.39 22.07
CA PRO A 117 0.14 -0.96 22.34
C PRO A 117 1.09 -0.74 23.53
N PRO A 118 1.90 0.33 23.52
CA PRO A 118 2.75 0.68 24.65
C PRO A 118 1.92 0.85 25.94
N GLY A 119 2.37 0.25 27.04
CA GLY A 119 1.72 0.31 28.35
C GLY A 119 0.68 -0.80 28.60
N MET A 120 0.31 -1.58 27.58
CA MET A 120 -0.65 -2.70 27.72
C MET A 120 0.02 -4.08 27.70
N GLU A 121 1.36 -4.14 27.73
CA GLU A 121 2.13 -5.38 27.59
C GLU A 121 1.72 -6.43 28.63
N ARG A 122 1.65 -6.02 29.90
CA ARG A 122 1.33 -6.92 31.02
C ARG A 122 -0.12 -7.39 30.96
N GLU A 123 -1.05 -6.45 30.80
CA GLU A 123 -2.48 -6.72 30.75
C GLU A 123 -2.83 -7.71 29.64
N LEU A 124 -2.37 -7.45 28.41
CA LEU A 124 -2.67 -8.31 27.27
C LEU A 124 -1.95 -9.66 27.35
N ARG A 125 -0.75 -9.71 27.95
CA ARG A 125 -0.05 -10.95 28.23
C ARG A 125 -0.81 -11.82 29.23
N ASP A 126 -1.31 -11.21 30.31
CA ASP A 126 -2.09 -11.91 31.34
C ASP A 126 -3.45 -12.36 30.79
N MET A 127 -4.11 -11.53 29.97
CA MET A 127 -5.35 -11.88 29.29
C MET A 127 -5.19 -13.10 28.36
N VAL A 128 -4.15 -13.12 27.51
CA VAL A 128 -3.90 -14.29 26.62
C VAL A 128 -3.53 -15.52 27.45
N ALA A 129 -2.66 -15.38 28.45
CA ALA A 129 -2.21 -16.50 29.26
C ALA A 129 -3.33 -17.14 30.10
N GLN A 130 -4.14 -16.32 30.77
CA GLN A 130 -5.16 -16.79 31.71
C GLN A 130 -6.53 -16.92 31.05
N GLY A 131 -7.00 -15.82 30.43
CA GLY A 131 -8.33 -15.71 29.84
C GLY A 131 -8.55 -16.56 28.59
N VAL A 132 -7.47 -16.90 27.87
CA VAL A 132 -7.52 -17.75 26.67
C VAL A 132 -6.89 -19.11 26.94
N TYR A 133 -5.62 -19.19 27.31
CA TYR A 133 -4.91 -20.48 27.32
C TYR A 133 -5.32 -21.36 28.51
N GLU A 134 -5.19 -20.86 29.74
CA GLU A 134 -5.56 -21.63 30.94
C GLU A 134 -7.07 -21.92 30.99
N ALA A 135 -7.90 -20.94 30.61
CA ALA A 135 -9.34 -21.15 30.43
C ALA A 135 -9.63 -22.23 29.37
N GLY A 136 -8.98 -22.18 28.22
CA GLY A 136 -9.11 -23.18 27.16
C GLY A 136 -8.74 -24.59 27.62
N PHE A 137 -7.64 -24.72 28.38
CA PHE A 137 -7.24 -26.01 28.97
C PHE A 137 -8.31 -26.55 29.93
N ALA A 138 -8.86 -25.71 30.81
CA ALA A 138 -9.88 -26.12 31.75
C ALA A 138 -11.19 -26.52 31.05
N ASN A 139 -11.60 -25.75 30.04
CA ASN A 139 -12.84 -26.00 29.32
C ASN A 139 -12.76 -27.25 28.44
N LEU A 140 -11.63 -27.49 27.77
CA LEU A 140 -11.43 -28.72 27.00
C LEU A 140 -11.45 -29.96 27.90
N ARG A 141 -10.83 -29.90 29.09
CA ARG A 141 -10.94 -31.00 30.08
C ARG A 141 -12.38 -31.29 30.44
N ARG A 142 -13.18 -30.24 30.69
CA ARG A 142 -14.60 -30.39 31.01
C ARG A 142 -15.36 -31.03 29.85
N HIS A 143 -15.15 -30.53 28.63
CA HIS A 143 -15.76 -31.04 27.40
C HIS A 143 -15.48 -32.54 27.18
N LEU A 144 -14.23 -32.97 27.41
CA LEU A 144 -13.83 -34.38 27.26
C LEU A 144 -14.36 -35.28 28.39
N ARG A 145 -14.57 -34.77 29.61
CA ARG A 145 -15.12 -35.53 30.75
C ARG A 145 -16.61 -35.79 30.64
N VAL A 146 -17.37 -34.84 30.10
CA VAL A 146 -18.84 -34.94 29.96
C VAL A 146 -19.24 -35.90 28.82
N GLY A 147 -18.26 -36.45 28.09
CA GLY A 147 -18.53 -37.38 26.99
C GLY A 147 -19.16 -36.66 25.82
N GLY A 148 -18.65 -35.47 25.46
CA GLY A 148 -19.04 -34.73 24.26
C GLY A 148 -18.79 -35.54 22.99
N ASP A 149 -19.69 -36.48 22.75
CA ASP A 149 -19.86 -37.20 21.51
C ASP A 149 -20.73 -36.31 20.62
N LEU A 150 -20.25 -36.07 19.40
CA LEU A 150 -20.88 -35.19 18.44
C LEU A 150 -22.22 -35.79 17.99
N ARG A 151 -23.35 -35.38 18.62
CA ARG A 151 -24.70 -35.19 18.03
C ARG A 151 -25.80 -35.12 19.12
N ARG A 152 -26.34 -33.92 19.36
CA ARG A 152 -27.78 -33.55 19.47
C ARG A 152 -27.93 -32.25 20.28
N GLY A 153 -28.69 -31.30 19.73
CA GLY A 153 -29.08 -30.07 20.41
C GLY A 153 -30.13 -30.30 21.50
N ASP A 154 -30.25 -29.38 22.44
CA ASP A 154 -31.35 -28.42 22.50
C ASP A 154 -31.11 -27.40 23.63
N ALA A 155 -31.88 -26.32 23.60
CA ALA A 155 -31.79 -25.09 24.36
C ALA A 155 -31.92 -25.20 25.90
N GLY A 156 -31.41 -24.16 26.59
CA GLY A 156 -32.06 -23.65 27.80
C GLY A 156 -31.14 -23.30 28.98
N GLY A 157 -31.15 -22.01 29.36
CA GLY A 157 -30.96 -21.60 30.75
C GLY A 157 -29.72 -20.74 31.06
N ALA A 158 -29.77 -19.45 30.72
CA ALA A 158 -28.80 -18.47 31.22
C ALA A 158 -29.25 -17.86 32.57
N ARG A 159 -28.38 -17.91 33.57
CA ARG A 159 -28.42 -17.00 34.74
C ARG A 159 -27.37 -15.90 34.54
N PRO A 160 -27.65 -14.64 34.90
CA PRO A 160 -26.73 -13.53 34.67
C PRO A 160 -25.61 -13.53 35.71
N SER A 161 -24.36 -13.40 35.27
CA SER A 161 -23.20 -13.20 36.14
C SER A 161 -22.50 -11.89 35.78
N ALA A 162 -22.42 -11.04 36.81
CA ALA A 162 -21.52 -9.90 37.07
C ALA A 162 -20.93 -9.12 35.88
N ALA A 163 -21.19 -7.81 35.91
CA ALA A 163 -20.76 -6.79 34.95
C ALA A 163 -19.32 -6.98 34.45
N ALA A 164 -19.19 -7.43 33.20
CA ALA A 164 -17.96 -7.47 32.45
C ALA A 164 -17.56 -6.05 32.01
N THR A 165 -16.32 -5.67 32.29
CA THR A 165 -15.72 -4.41 31.87
C THR A 165 -15.55 -4.43 30.35
N ALA A 166 -16.10 -3.43 29.64
CA ALA A 166 -16.07 -3.34 28.18
C ALA A 166 -14.64 -3.25 27.61
N MET A 167 -14.34 -4.01 26.54
CA MET A 167 -13.05 -3.96 25.86
C MET A 167 -12.98 -2.83 24.80
N PRO A 168 -11.81 -2.22 24.58
CA PRO A 168 -11.66 -0.97 23.85
C PRO A 168 -11.71 -1.14 22.32
N ARG A 169 -12.29 -0.15 21.61
CA ARG A 169 -12.26 -0.04 20.15
C ARG A 169 -10.83 0.17 19.65
N ALA A 170 -10.51 -0.27 18.43
CA ALA A 170 -9.26 0.11 17.77
C ALA A 170 -9.12 1.64 17.82
N MET A 171 -8.06 2.10 18.47
CA MET A 171 -7.87 3.52 18.74
C MET A 171 -7.15 4.20 17.56
N PRO A 172 -7.34 5.51 17.38
CA PRO A 172 -6.45 6.31 16.57
C PRO A 172 -4.99 6.09 16.99
N LEU A 173 -4.07 6.13 16.03
CA LEU A 173 -2.63 6.02 16.31
C LEU A 173 -1.95 7.38 16.07
N PRO A 174 -0.99 7.78 16.93
CA PRO A 174 -0.17 8.95 16.67
C PRO A 174 0.47 8.88 15.28
N SER A 175 0.42 9.98 14.56
CA SER A 175 0.96 10.13 13.22
C SER A 175 1.60 11.50 13.09
N ARG A 176 2.91 11.53 12.82
CA ARG A 176 3.60 12.76 12.43
C ARG A 176 3.14 13.11 11.02
N ARG A 177 2.82 14.37 10.72
CA ARG A 177 2.31 14.77 9.39
C ARG A 177 2.79 16.15 8.97
N ALA A 178 2.96 16.37 7.67
CA ALA A 178 3.24 17.69 7.11
C ALA A 178 1.95 18.29 6.53
N VAL A 179 1.49 19.40 7.11
CA VAL A 179 0.20 20.03 6.85
C VAL A 179 0.37 21.36 6.17
N VAL A 180 -0.53 21.65 5.24
CA VAL A 180 -0.71 22.96 4.62
C VAL A 180 -1.95 23.60 5.23
N ARG A 181 -1.79 24.78 5.83
CA ARG A 181 -2.91 25.56 6.41
C ARG A 181 -3.35 26.73 5.54
N HIS A 182 -2.44 27.22 4.70
CA HIS A 182 -2.67 28.27 3.72
C HIS A 182 -1.95 27.90 2.42
N TYR A 183 -2.54 28.24 1.28
CA TYR A 183 -1.88 28.00 0.00
C TYR A 183 -0.69 28.95 -0.21
N GLY A 184 0.38 28.45 -0.84
CA GLY A 184 1.51 29.29 -1.21
C GLY A 184 2.86 28.56 -1.28
N GLY A 185 3.88 29.22 -0.75
CA GLY A 185 5.27 28.75 -0.79
C GLY A 185 5.55 27.54 0.10
N PRO A 186 6.75 26.95 -0.01
CA PRO A 186 7.14 25.78 0.78
C PRO A 186 7.06 25.97 2.30
N ASP A 187 7.28 27.18 2.80
CA ASP A 187 7.27 27.50 4.24
C ASP A 187 5.90 27.29 4.92
N LEU A 188 4.84 27.14 4.12
CA LEU A 188 3.49 26.83 4.60
C LEU A 188 3.23 25.33 4.81
N LEU A 189 4.19 24.48 4.44
CA LEU A 189 4.17 23.05 4.70
C LEU A 189 4.88 22.78 6.03
N GLN A 190 4.11 22.52 7.08
CA GLN A 190 4.61 22.46 8.45
C GLN A 190 4.37 21.09 9.07
N ALA A 191 5.39 20.54 9.72
CA ALA A 191 5.28 19.29 10.43
C ALA A 191 4.59 19.48 11.78
N GLU A 192 3.60 18.64 12.06
CA GLU A 192 2.85 18.62 13.31
C GLU A 192 2.49 17.19 13.69
N ASP A 193 2.15 17.00 14.96
CA ASP A 193 1.59 15.74 15.44
C ASP A 193 0.09 15.69 15.14
N GLY A 194 -0.38 14.52 14.78
CA GLY A 194 -1.79 14.22 14.57
C GLY A 194 -2.07 12.75 14.84
N GLU A 195 -3.19 12.28 14.32
CA GLU A 195 -3.61 10.89 14.50
C GLU A 195 -4.10 10.30 13.18
N ALA A 196 -3.83 9.00 12.99
CA ALA A 196 -4.43 8.19 11.96
C ALA A 196 -5.64 7.45 12.57
N PRO A 197 -6.86 7.64 12.05
CA PRO A 197 -8.04 6.97 12.57
C PRO A 197 -7.90 5.44 12.45
N ALA A 198 -8.60 4.69 13.29
CA ALA A 198 -8.71 3.25 13.08
C ALA A 198 -9.40 2.95 11.73
N PRO A 199 -9.01 1.87 11.03
CA PRO A 199 -9.61 1.54 9.74
C PRO A 199 -11.09 1.19 9.88
N GLY A 200 -11.93 1.86 9.10
CA GLY A 200 -13.34 1.50 8.91
C GLY A 200 -13.52 0.34 7.92
N PRO A 201 -14.76 -0.08 7.62
CA PRO A 201 -15.02 -1.12 6.64
C PRO A 201 -14.36 -0.82 5.29
N GLY A 202 -13.63 -1.78 4.74
CA GLY A 202 -12.92 -1.66 3.47
C GLY A 202 -11.62 -0.84 3.52
N GLU A 203 -11.16 -0.42 4.70
CA GLU A 203 -9.93 0.37 4.86
C GLU A 203 -8.77 -0.42 5.49
N VAL A 204 -7.55 0.01 5.19
CA VAL A 204 -6.34 -0.50 5.83
C VAL A 204 -5.54 0.65 6.42
N ARG A 205 -4.92 0.42 7.58
CA ARG A 205 -4.00 1.38 8.18
C ARG A 205 -2.57 0.93 7.96
N ILE A 206 -1.75 1.83 7.44
CA ILE A 206 -0.39 1.56 6.99
C ILE A 206 0.59 2.41 7.80
N ARG A 207 1.62 1.76 8.34
CA ARG A 207 2.83 2.46 8.82
C ARG A 207 3.69 2.73 7.61
N GLN A 208 3.83 4.00 7.25
CA GLN A 208 4.59 4.41 6.08
C GLN A 208 6.08 4.39 6.43
N ARG A 209 6.92 3.97 5.49
CA ARG A 209 8.39 4.04 5.62
C ARG A 209 8.97 5.04 4.63
N ALA A 210 8.41 5.08 3.42
CA ALA A 210 8.78 6.00 2.37
C ALA A 210 7.55 6.59 1.71
N ILE A 211 7.59 7.89 1.39
CA ILE A 211 6.48 8.65 0.83
C ILE A 211 6.97 9.32 -0.45
N GLY A 212 6.24 9.15 -1.54
CA GLY A 212 6.62 9.74 -2.81
C GLY A 212 6.33 11.23 -2.86
N ILE A 213 7.29 12.01 -3.36
CA ILE A 213 7.09 13.43 -3.67
C ILE A 213 6.85 13.56 -5.16
N ASN A 214 5.81 14.31 -5.52
CA ASN A 214 5.38 14.56 -6.89
C ASN A 214 5.21 16.05 -7.14
N PHE A 215 5.39 16.49 -8.39
CA PHE A 215 5.16 17.91 -8.73
C PHE A 215 3.68 18.30 -8.56
N LEU A 216 2.75 17.33 -8.61
CA LEU A 216 1.35 17.51 -8.22
C LEU A 216 1.22 18.04 -6.78
N ASP A 217 2.05 17.58 -5.85
CA ASP A 217 2.00 18.03 -4.45
C ASP A 217 2.34 19.53 -4.33
N VAL A 218 3.19 20.05 -5.23
CA VAL A 218 3.45 21.49 -5.35
C VAL A 218 2.21 22.24 -5.84
N TYR A 219 1.48 21.71 -6.83
CA TYR A 219 0.24 22.32 -7.31
C TYR A 219 -0.83 22.38 -6.21
N LEU A 220 -0.96 21.30 -5.43
CA LEU A 220 -1.87 21.24 -4.30
C LEU A 220 -1.50 22.26 -3.22
N ARG A 221 -0.24 22.29 -2.78
CA ARG A 221 0.25 23.27 -1.79
C ARG A 221 0.10 24.72 -2.25
N ARG A 222 0.30 25.00 -3.55
CA ARG A 222 0.12 26.34 -4.14
C ARG A 222 -1.34 26.74 -4.35
N GLY A 223 -2.30 25.83 -4.13
CA GLY A 223 -3.73 26.11 -4.31
C GLY A 223 -4.17 26.18 -5.77
N TRP A 224 -3.48 25.48 -6.67
CA TRP A 224 -3.87 25.45 -8.09
C TRP A 224 -5.03 24.49 -8.36
N ILE A 225 -5.28 23.55 -7.45
CA ILE A 225 -6.40 22.60 -7.50
C ILE A 225 -7.09 22.56 -6.13
N PRO A 226 -7.71 23.68 -5.66
CA PRO A 226 -8.28 23.74 -4.31
C PRO A 226 -9.29 22.63 -3.96
N PRO A 227 -10.17 22.17 -4.89
CA PRO A 227 -11.09 21.08 -4.58
C PRO A 227 -10.39 19.76 -4.21
N MET A 228 -9.15 19.54 -4.66
CA MET A 228 -8.41 18.31 -4.42
C MET A 228 -7.65 18.31 -3.08
N LEU A 229 -7.23 19.47 -2.59
CA LEU A 229 -6.63 19.61 -1.25
C LEU A 229 -7.33 20.73 -0.46
N PRO A 230 -8.50 20.46 0.15
CA PRO A 230 -9.10 21.37 1.12
C PRO A 230 -8.14 21.67 2.28
N LEU A 231 -8.16 22.90 2.77
CA LEU A 231 -7.31 23.34 3.88
C LEU A 231 -8.07 23.32 5.21
N PRO A 232 -7.42 22.96 6.34
CA PRO A 232 -6.06 22.43 6.41
C PRO A 232 -5.96 21.03 5.79
N GLY A 233 -4.90 20.77 5.03
CA GLY A 233 -4.75 19.54 4.24
C GLY A 233 -3.34 18.96 4.29
N VAL A 234 -3.24 17.63 4.16
CA VAL A 234 -1.96 16.89 4.08
C VAL A 234 -1.72 16.52 2.60
N PRO A 235 -0.62 16.95 1.97
CA PRO A 235 -0.31 16.57 0.58
C PRO A 235 0.12 15.10 0.42
N GLY A 236 0.41 14.71 -0.83
CA GLY A 236 1.01 13.41 -1.16
C GLY A 236 0.00 12.36 -1.59
N MET A 237 0.34 11.66 -2.68
CA MET A 237 -0.54 10.73 -3.39
C MET A 237 -0.14 9.25 -3.25
N GLU A 238 1.12 9.00 -2.92
CA GLU A 238 1.72 7.66 -2.89
C GLU A 238 2.62 7.49 -1.67
N ALA A 239 2.63 6.29 -1.11
CA ALA A 239 3.61 5.88 -0.10
C ALA A 239 3.76 4.35 -0.09
N ALA A 240 4.81 3.88 0.58
CA ALA A 240 5.10 2.48 0.80
C ALA A 240 5.41 2.23 2.27
N GLY A 241 5.09 1.03 2.74
CA GLY A 241 5.31 0.64 4.13
C GLY A 241 4.71 -0.71 4.45
N SER A 242 4.14 -0.84 5.66
CA SER A 242 3.49 -2.09 6.07
C SER A 242 2.14 -1.87 6.73
N VAL A 243 1.21 -2.78 6.44
CA VAL A 243 -0.10 -2.84 7.10
C VAL A 243 0.07 -2.99 8.61
N ILE A 244 -0.63 -2.16 9.38
CA ILE A 244 -0.73 -2.26 10.85
C ILE A 244 -1.95 -3.10 11.21
N ASP A 245 -3.11 -2.72 10.69
CA ASP A 245 -4.41 -3.39 10.86
C ASP A 245 -5.35 -3.05 9.70
N THR A 246 -6.46 -3.78 9.63
CA THR A 246 -7.46 -3.71 8.55
C THR A 246 -8.85 -3.61 9.17
N GLY A 247 -9.75 -2.90 8.50
CA GLY A 247 -11.15 -2.84 8.89
C GLY A 247 -12.00 -3.94 8.26
N GLU A 248 -13.27 -3.98 8.64
CA GLU A 248 -14.23 -5.01 8.24
C GLU A 248 -14.30 -5.18 6.70
N GLY A 249 -14.40 -6.42 6.23
CA GLY A 249 -14.59 -6.70 4.80
C GLY A 249 -13.32 -6.58 3.94
N VAL A 250 -12.20 -6.10 4.49
CA VAL A 250 -10.92 -6.20 3.80
C VAL A 250 -10.48 -7.65 3.72
N THR A 251 -10.17 -8.11 2.51
CA THR A 251 -9.60 -9.42 2.25
C THR A 251 -8.35 -9.25 1.40
N GLY A 252 -7.35 -10.11 1.59
CA GLY A 252 -6.12 -10.05 0.80
C GLY A 252 -5.06 -9.07 1.31
N PHE A 253 -5.19 -8.53 2.53
CA PHE A 253 -4.13 -7.83 3.26
C PHE A 253 -4.11 -8.27 4.73
N LEU A 254 -2.92 -8.38 5.31
CA LEU A 254 -2.66 -8.84 6.68
C LEU A 254 -1.68 -7.87 7.38
N PRO A 255 -1.80 -7.68 8.71
CA PRO A 255 -0.80 -6.97 9.49
C PRO A 255 0.64 -7.46 9.21
N GLY A 256 1.52 -6.53 8.86
CA GLY A 256 2.91 -6.80 8.51
C GLY A 256 3.18 -6.97 7.02
N ASP A 257 2.16 -7.12 6.18
CA ASP A 257 2.32 -7.14 4.72
C ASP A 257 3.02 -5.87 4.24
N ARG A 258 4.01 -6.03 3.35
CA ARG A 258 4.64 -4.91 2.64
C ARG A 258 3.76 -4.46 1.49
N VAL A 259 3.41 -3.20 1.50
CA VAL A 259 2.45 -2.61 0.57
C VAL A 259 2.91 -1.24 0.10
N ALA A 260 2.44 -0.84 -1.07
CA ALA A 260 2.41 0.54 -1.50
C ALA A 260 0.99 0.91 -1.90
N TYR A 261 0.71 2.19 -1.97
CA TYR A 261 -0.59 2.66 -2.43
C TYR A 261 -0.45 3.88 -3.33
N LEU A 262 -1.44 4.06 -4.19
CA LEU A 262 -1.65 5.24 -5.01
C LEU A 262 -3.12 5.64 -4.88
N HIS A 263 -3.40 6.82 -4.33
CA HIS A 263 -4.77 7.22 -4.02
C HIS A 263 -5.04 8.66 -4.46
N HIS A 264 -6.21 8.91 -5.07
CA HIS A 264 -6.58 10.20 -5.66
C HIS A 264 -6.91 11.30 -4.63
N VAL A 265 -7.28 10.93 -3.39
CA VAL A 265 -7.35 11.84 -2.24
C VAL A 265 -5.96 12.02 -1.62
N PRO A 266 -5.41 13.25 -1.59
CA PRO A 266 -4.12 13.52 -0.96
C PRO A 266 -4.11 13.20 0.55
N GLY A 267 -2.93 12.92 1.09
CA GLY A 267 -2.75 12.68 2.52
C GLY A 267 -1.53 11.87 2.90
N ALA A 268 -0.63 11.58 1.96
CA ALA A 268 0.49 10.67 2.16
C ALA A 268 1.61 11.26 3.01
N TYR A 269 1.67 12.58 3.22
CA TYR A 269 2.75 13.19 4.01
C TYR A 269 2.53 13.00 5.51
N CYS A 270 2.54 11.75 5.97
CA CYS A 270 2.40 11.37 7.36
C CYS A 270 3.11 10.04 7.70
N SER A 271 3.33 9.70 8.97
CA SER A 271 4.01 8.46 9.35
C SER A 271 3.08 7.24 9.43
N VAL A 272 1.79 7.49 9.67
CA VAL A 272 0.73 6.48 9.67
C VAL A 272 -0.48 7.03 8.93
N ARG A 273 -1.05 6.24 8.02
CA ARG A 273 -2.25 6.62 7.24
C ARG A 273 -3.25 5.48 7.14
N THR A 274 -4.53 5.80 7.22
CA THR A 274 -5.63 4.89 6.86
C THR A 274 -6.10 5.24 5.46
N VAL A 275 -6.19 4.23 4.59
CA VAL A 275 -6.59 4.36 3.19
C VAL A 275 -7.57 3.26 2.80
N PRO A 276 -8.45 3.49 1.81
CA PRO A 276 -9.23 2.43 1.19
C PRO A 276 -8.33 1.29 0.68
N ALA A 277 -8.74 0.04 0.94
CA ALA A 277 -7.96 -1.15 0.56
C ALA A 277 -7.83 -1.32 -0.96
N ASP A 278 -8.75 -0.75 -1.74
CA ASP A 278 -8.74 -0.77 -3.21
C ASP A 278 -7.63 0.08 -3.83
N ALA A 279 -7.05 1.01 -3.06
CA ALA A 279 -5.94 1.84 -3.48
C ALA A 279 -4.57 1.24 -3.16
N VAL A 280 -4.53 0.03 -2.60
CA VAL A 280 -3.33 -0.61 -2.06
C VAL A 280 -2.91 -1.78 -2.94
N VAL A 281 -1.60 -1.91 -3.16
CA VAL A 281 -0.97 -3.02 -3.87
C VAL A 281 0.10 -3.67 -3.00
N ARG A 282 0.24 -4.99 -3.11
CA ARG A 282 1.32 -5.73 -2.45
C ARG A 282 2.65 -5.43 -3.13
N LEU A 283 3.70 -5.27 -2.34
CA LEU A 283 5.05 -5.12 -2.87
C LEU A 283 5.67 -6.48 -3.14
N PRO A 284 6.22 -6.72 -4.35
CA PRO A 284 7.08 -7.87 -4.58
C PRO A 284 8.29 -7.85 -3.65
N ALA A 285 8.77 -9.02 -3.25
CA ALA A 285 9.88 -9.14 -2.30
C ALA A 285 11.15 -8.40 -2.74
N ALA A 286 11.40 -8.33 -4.05
CA ALA A 286 12.57 -7.68 -4.66
C ALA A 286 12.48 -6.14 -4.73
N ILE A 287 11.30 -5.55 -4.50
CA ILE A 287 11.11 -4.10 -4.57
C ILE A 287 11.19 -3.51 -3.17
N GLU A 288 12.18 -2.66 -2.92
CA GLU A 288 12.33 -1.93 -1.66
C GLU A 288 11.25 -0.85 -1.48
N ASP A 289 10.91 -0.52 -0.24
CA ASP A 289 9.84 0.46 0.07
C ASP A 289 10.15 1.84 -0.53
N GLU A 290 11.40 2.28 -0.47
CA GLU A 290 11.85 3.54 -1.07
C GLU A 290 11.74 3.54 -2.58
N THR A 291 12.05 2.41 -3.23
CA THR A 291 11.86 2.25 -4.68
C THR A 291 10.38 2.36 -5.00
N ALA A 292 9.51 1.64 -4.28
CA ALA A 292 8.07 1.72 -4.50
C ALA A 292 7.54 3.15 -4.38
N ALA A 293 7.91 3.87 -3.32
CA ALA A 293 7.52 5.27 -3.11
C ALA A 293 8.10 6.23 -4.18
N ALA A 294 9.25 5.90 -4.77
CA ALA A 294 9.85 6.70 -5.84
C ALA A 294 9.23 6.43 -7.21
N VAL A 295 8.59 5.27 -7.43
CA VAL A 295 8.24 4.81 -8.79
C VAL A 295 6.76 4.48 -9.01
N LEU A 296 5.92 4.26 -8.01
CA LEU A 296 4.56 3.74 -8.26
C LEU A 296 3.72 4.69 -9.13
N LEU A 297 3.50 5.93 -8.70
CA LEU A 297 2.73 6.94 -9.43
C LEU A 297 3.41 7.26 -10.77
N LYS A 298 4.71 7.53 -10.76
CA LYS A 298 5.46 7.96 -11.96
C LYS A 298 5.60 6.83 -12.98
N GLY A 299 5.78 5.60 -12.52
CA GLY A 299 5.87 4.40 -13.34
C GLY A 299 4.54 4.07 -13.99
N ILE A 300 3.44 4.09 -13.23
CA ILE A 300 2.08 3.93 -13.79
C ILE A 300 1.78 5.04 -14.79
N THR A 301 2.18 6.28 -14.48
CA THR A 301 2.05 7.40 -15.41
C THR A 301 2.84 7.13 -16.70
N ALA A 302 4.09 6.64 -16.60
CA ALA A 302 4.89 6.28 -17.77
C ALA A 302 4.23 5.16 -18.60
N ASP A 303 3.70 4.12 -17.95
CA ASP A 303 2.98 3.02 -18.60
C ASP A 303 1.79 3.54 -19.43
N VAL A 304 0.92 4.35 -18.82
CA VAL A 304 -0.23 4.98 -19.49
C VAL A 304 0.20 5.86 -20.66
N LEU A 305 1.25 6.67 -20.48
CA LEU A 305 1.72 7.58 -21.52
C LEU A 305 2.29 6.84 -22.73
N LEU A 306 3.02 5.75 -22.51
CA LEU A 306 3.66 5.00 -23.56
C LEU A 306 2.68 4.06 -24.27
N HIS A 307 1.81 3.37 -23.53
CA HIS A 307 0.98 2.30 -24.07
C HIS A 307 -0.41 2.79 -24.50
N ASP A 308 -1.10 3.57 -23.65
CA ASP A 308 -2.49 3.96 -23.88
C ASP A 308 -2.63 5.23 -24.73
N LEU A 309 -1.76 6.23 -24.52
CA LEU A 309 -1.88 7.53 -25.18
C LEU A 309 -0.91 7.69 -26.35
N GLY A 310 0.37 7.42 -26.13
CA GLY A 310 1.40 7.57 -27.14
C GLY A 310 1.47 6.42 -28.14
N HIS A 311 0.93 5.25 -27.78
CA HIS A 311 1.05 4.01 -28.56
C HIS A 311 2.49 3.78 -29.08
N VAL A 312 3.46 3.99 -28.20
CA VAL A 312 4.89 4.02 -28.51
C VAL A 312 5.36 2.62 -28.90
N ARG A 313 6.02 2.55 -30.05
CA ARG A 313 6.53 1.31 -30.64
C ARG A 313 7.82 1.58 -31.40
N ALA A 314 8.40 0.52 -31.97
CA ALA A 314 9.58 0.64 -32.81
C ALA A 314 9.36 1.67 -33.93
N GLY A 315 10.27 2.64 -34.02
CA GLY A 315 10.23 3.72 -35.00
C GLY A 315 9.45 4.98 -34.58
N THR A 316 8.75 4.98 -33.44
CA THR A 316 8.14 6.20 -32.88
C THR A 316 9.22 7.20 -32.49
N LYS A 317 9.07 8.48 -32.89
CA LYS A 317 9.89 9.60 -32.38
C LYS A 317 9.19 10.26 -31.21
N LEU A 318 9.71 10.03 -30.01
CA LEU A 318 9.15 10.54 -28.76
C LEU A 318 9.95 11.72 -28.25
N LEU A 319 9.33 12.89 -28.12
CA LEU A 319 9.88 14.02 -27.38
C LEU A 319 9.39 13.96 -25.92
N VAL A 320 10.32 13.95 -24.96
CA VAL A 320 10.02 14.01 -23.53
C VAL A 320 10.70 15.20 -22.88
N HIS A 321 9.92 16.04 -22.20
CA HIS A 321 10.46 17.17 -21.46
C HIS A 321 10.94 16.80 -20.06
N ALA A 322 11.82 17.64 -19.51
CA ALA A 322 12.43 17.42 -18.21
C ALA A 322 13.02 15.99 -18.10
N ALA A 323 13.76 15.57 -19.13
CA ALA A 323 14.19 14.18 -19.32
C ALA A 323 15.10 13.64 -18.19
N ALA A 324 15.65 14.51 -17.35
CA ALA A 324 16.42 14.15 -16.16
C ALA A 324 15.61 14.10 -14.85
N GLY A 325 14.32 14.43 -14.89
CA GLY A 325 13.40 14.27 -13.76
C GLY A 325 12.90 12.82 -13.63
N ALA A 326 12.30 12.47 -12.48
CA ALA A 326 11.85 11.11 -12.20
C ALA A 326 11.03 10.47 -13.34
N LEU A 327 9.95 11.13 -13.77
CA LEU A 327 9.10 10.64 -14.86
C LEU A 327 9.85 10.59 -16.19
N GLY A 328 10.62 11.64 -16.52
CA GLY A 328 11.37 11.73 -17.77
C GLY A 328 12.37 10.58 -17.94
N LEU A 329 13.07 10.20 -16.86
CA LEU A 329 14.00 9.08 -16.86
C LEU A 329 13.30 7.72 -17.06
N MET A 330 12.15 7.51 -16.43
CA MET A 330 11.35 6.29 -16.61
C MET A 330 10.82 6.19 -18.03
N VAL A 331 10.22 7.27 -18.54
CA VAL A 331 9.72 7.36 -19.92
C VAL A 331 10.83 7.10 -20.93
N ALA A 332 11.99 7.75 -20.78
CA ALA A 332 13.10 7.59 -21.71
C ALA A 332 13.63 6.14 -21.74
N SER A 333 13.85 5.52 -20.58
CA SER A 333 14.36 4.15 -20.50
C SER A 333 13.39 3.13 -21.08
N TRP A 334 12.11 3.25 -20.75
CA TRP A 334 11.08 2.35 -21.23
C TRP A 334 10.81 2.53 -22.72
N ALA A 335 10.65 3.77 -23.21
CA ALA A 335 10.44 4.06 -24.62
C ALA A 335 11.59 3.55 -25.50
N ARG A 336 12.84 3.73 -25.05
CA ARG A 336 14.01 3.21 -25.76
C ARG A 336 13.96 1.69 -25.91
N ARG A 337 13.50 0.98 -24.87
CA ARG A 337 13.34 -0.48 -24.88
C ARG A 337 12.19 -0.95 -25.77
N LEU A 338 11.19 -0.10 -26.02
CA LEU A 338 10.14 -0.32 -27.03
C LEU A 338 10.62 -0.03 -28.48
N GLY A 339 11.87 0.40 -28.66
CA GLY A 339 12.44 0.70 -29.98
C GLY A 339 12.12 2.10 -30.51
N ALA A 340 11.65 3.01 -29.65
CA ALA A 340 11.44 4.40 -30.01
C ALA A 340 12.78 5.15 -30.13
N THR A 341 12.81 6.19 -30.96
CA THR A 341 13.85 7.22 -30.93
C THR A 341 13.44 8.28 -29.90
N VAL A 342 14.22 8.43 -28.84
CA VAL A 342 13.87 9.32 -27.72
C VAL A 342 14.64 10.63 -27.81
N ILE A 343 13.90 11.73 -27.87
CA ILE A 343 14.42 13.10 -27.84
C ILE A 343 14.09 13.68 -26.47
N GLY A 344 15.10 14.04 -25.69
CA GLY A 344 14.92 14.62 -24.35
C GLY A 344 15.23 16.11 -24.32
N THR A 345 14.44 16.91 -23.61
CA THR A 345 14.85 18.28 -23.25
C THR A 345 15.29 18.38 -21.79
N VAL A 346 16.35 19.13 -21.54
CA VAL A 346 16.91 19.38 -20.20
C VAL A 346 17.40 20.81 -20.08
N SER A 347 17.59 21.30 -18.85
CA SER A 347 18.04 22.67 -18.59
C SER A 347 19.57 22.84 -18.51
N THR A 348 20.35 21.75 -18.36
CA THR A 348 21.80 21.81 -18.18
C THR A 348 22.50 20.61 -18.82
N GLU A 349 23.79 20.75 -19.13
CA GLU A 349 24.60 19.64 -19.68
C GLU A 349 24.79 18.49 -18.67
N ALA A 350 24.86 18.79 -17.37
CA ALA A 350 24.90 17.75 -16.33
C ALA A 350 23.66 16.85 -16.40
N LYS A 351 22.48 17.45 -16.60
CA LYS A 351 21.22 16.72 -16.81
C LYS A 351 21.19 15.99 -18.15
N ALA A 352 21.84 16.54 -19.18
CA ALA A 352 21.90 15.91 -20.48
C ALA A 352 22.62 14.55 -20.44
N ARG A 353 23.71 14.46 -19.66
CA ARG A 353 24.41 13.19 -19.43
C ARG A 353 23.49 12.12 -18.85
N VAL A 354 22.76 12.45 -17.79
CA VAL A 354 21.81 11.52 -17.14
C VAL A 354 20.70 11.11 -18.10
N ALA A 355 20.15 12.05 -18.87
CA ALA A 355 19.13 11.76 -19.87
C ALA A 355 19.62 10.81 -20.97
N ARG A 356 20.88 10.95 -21.44
CA ARG A 356 21.50 10.02 -22.40
C ARG A 356 21.69 8.63 -21.80
N GLU A 357 22.18 8.52 -20.56
CA GLU A 357 22.34 7.25 -19.84
C GLU A 357 21.00 6.53 -19.59
N ALA A 358 19.92 7.30 -19.47
CA ALA A 358 18.56 6.80 -19.33
C ALA A 358 17.96 6.31 -20.66
N GLY A 359 18.53 6.68 -21.81
CA GLY A 359 18.10 6.16 -23.12
C GLY A 359 17.70 7.21 -24.15
N CYS A 360 17.85 8.51 -23.87
CA CYS A 360 17.65 9.56 -24.87
C CYS A 360 18.71 9.46 -25.99
N ASP A 361 18.28 9.24 -27.22
CA ASP A 361 19.13 9.25 -28.42
C ASP A 361 19.64 10.66 -28.73
N HIS A 362 18.75 11.64 -28.56
CA HIS A 362 19.05 13.05 -28.75
C HIS A 362 18.67 13.82 -27.50
N VAL A 363 19.53 14.75 -27.08
CA VAL A 363 19.25 15.63 -25.95
C VAL A 363 19.48 17.07 -26.33
N ILE A 364 18.45 17.89 -26.11
CA ILE A 364 18.45 19.33 -26.35
C ILE A 364 18.57 20.03 -25.00
N VAL A 365 19.64 20.80 -24.82
CA VAL A 365 19.84 21.62 -23.63
C VAL A 365 19.24 23.00 -23.87
N THR A 366 18.13 23.30 -23.23
CA THR A 366 17.43 24.58 -23.36
C THR A 366 16.85 25.03 -22.01
N ALA A 367 17.19 26.27 -21.62
CA ALA A 367 16.66 26.90 -20.41
C ALA A 367 15.45 27.82 -20.72
N ASP A 368 15.34 28.28 -21.96
CA ASP A 368 14.32 29.17 -22.49
C ASP A 368 13.23 28.44 -23.30
N TYR A 369 13.24 27.11 -23.27
CA TYR A 369 12.30 26.20 -23.93
C TYR A 369 12.31 26.26 -25.46
N ARG A 370 13.40 26.73 -26.08
CA ARG A 370 13.61 26.68 -27.53
C ARG A 370 14.15 25.30 -27.93
N PHE A 371 13.34 24.49 -28.59
CA PHE A 371 13.70 23.13 -29.01
C PHE A 371 13.10 22.70 -30.34
N ALA A 372 12.08 23.41 -30.85
CA ALA A 372 11.31 22.97 -32.01
C ALA A 372 12.15 22.78 -33.27
N ASP A 373 13.06 23.71 -33.56
CA ASP A 373 13.93 23.63 -34.75
C ASP A 373 14.82 22.38 -34.72
N ASP A 374 15.40 22.06 -33.56
CA ASP A 374 16.24 20.88 -33.39
C ASP A 374 15.42 19.58 -33.50
N VAL A 375 14.19 19.57 -32.97
CA VAL A 375 13.27 18.43 -33.15
C VAL A 375 12.85 18.29 -34.61
N GLN A 376 12.61 19.39 -35.33
CA GLN A 376 12.22 19.38 -36.74
C GLN A 376 13.36 18.93 -37.66
N ARG A 377 14.62 19.23 -37.32
CA ARG A 377 15.80 18.67 -38.02
C ARG A 377 15.85 17.14 -37.95
N LEU A 378 15.25 16.55 -36.91
CA LEU A 378 15.09 15.10 -36.75
C LEU A 378 13.79 14.58 -37.40
N GLY A 379 13.04 15.41 -38.09
CA GLY A 379 11.78 15.07 -38.78
C GLY A 379 10.52 15.23 -37.93
N GLY A 380 10.59 15.94 -36.81
CA GLY A 380 9.46 16.19 -35.91
C GLY A 380 9.18 15.03 -34.95
N ALA A 381 8.46 15.32 -33.87
CA ALA A 381 8.04 14.32 -32.88
C ALA A 381 6.66 13.75 -33.22
N ASP A 382 6.54 12.42 -33.24
CA ASP A 382 5.25 11.73 -33.38
C ASP A 382 4.43 11.87 -32.09
N VAL A 383 5.10 11.86 -30.94
CA VAL A 383 4.50 12.01 -29.62
C VAL A 383 5.33 12.99 -28.80
N VAL A 384 4.66 13.92 -28.11
CA VAL A 384 5.26 14.84 -27.14
C VAL A 384 4.67 14.57 -25.76
N ILE A 385 5.53 14.24 -24.78
CA ILE A 385 5.18 14.16 -23.36
C ILE A 385 5.65 15.44 -22.67
N ASP A 386 4.68 16.26 -22.27
CA ASP A 386 4.91 17.62 -21.79
C ASP A 386 4.48 17.81 -20.33
N GLY A 387 5.47 18.10 -19.47
CA GLY A 387 5.26 18.53 -18.08
C GLY A 387 5.53 20.01 -17.83
N LEU A 388 5.90 20.79 -18.86
CA LEU A 388 6.29 22.19 -18.75
C LEU A 388 5.06 23.09 -18.67
N GLY A 389 4.12 22.98 -19.61
CA GLY A 389 2.93 23.84 -19.66
C GLY A 389 3.10 25.04 -20.59
N ASP A 390 2.47 26.17 -20.24
CA ASP A 390 2.20 27.24 -21.22
C ASP A 390 3.43 27.89 -21.86
N ALA A 391 4.53 28.02 -21.11
CA ALA A 391 5.74 28.66 -21.61
C ALA A 391 6.39 27.89 -22.77
N ALA A 392 6.10 26.58 -22.91
CA ALA A 392 6.62 25.73 -23.98
C ALA A 392 5.56 25.42 -25.05
N ARG A 393 4.34 25.96 -24.94
CA ARG A 393 3.19 25.60 -25.79
C ARG A 393 3.47 25.78 -27.28
N ASP A 394 4.01 26.92 -27.67
CA ASP A 394 4.22 27.24 -29.10
C ASP A 394 5.33 26.38 -29.71
N GLU A 395 6.37 26.11 -28.93
CA GLU A 395 7.46 25.20 -29.27
C GLU A 395 6.96 23.76 -29.38
N ASN A 396 6.02 23.32 -28.53
CA ASN A 396 5.37 22.01 -28.64
C ASN A 396 4.61 21.85 -29.95
N TYR A 397 3.78 22.82 -30.33
CA TYR A 397 3.11 22.82 -31.64
C TYR A 397 4.10 22.76 -32.81
N ALA A 398 5.17 23.54 -32.71
CA ALA A 398 6.19 23.62 -33.74
C ALA A 398 7.01 22.31 -33.83
N ALA A 399 7.32 21.65 -32.71
CA ALA A 399 8.12 20.42 -32.65
C ALA A 399 7.39 19.16 -33.17
N LEU A 400 6.05 19.13 -33.13
CA LEU A 400 5.27 17.98 -33.60
C LEU A 400 5.46 17.70 -35.10
N ALA A 401 5.51 16.43 -35.45
CA ALA A 401 5.36 15.94 -36.82
C ALA A 401 3.91 16.09 -37.31
N ARG A 402 3.68 15.88 -38.61
CA ARG A 402 2.32 15.76 -39.15
C ARG A 402 1.61 14.56 -38.51
N ARG A 403 0.40 14.78 -37.99
CA ARG A 403 -0.40 13.83 -37.20
C ARG A 403 0.23 13.47 -35.85
N GLY A 404 1.12 14.32 -35.34
CA GLY A 404 1.71 14.12 -34.03
C GLY A 404 0.70 14.30 -32.90
N HIS A 405 0.97 13.67 -31.76
CA HIS A 405 0.16 13.74 -30.56
C HIS A 405 0.88 14.51 -29.45
N TRP A 406 0.24 15.55 -28.93
CA TRP A 406 0.70 16.26 -27.74
C TRP A 406 -0.04 15.80 -26.49
N ILE A 407 0.70 15.22 -25.55
CA ILE A 407 0.20 14.78 -24.25
C ILE A 407 0.72 15.72 -23.17
N SER A 408 -0.17 16.56 -22.62
CA SER A 408 0.15 17.47 -21.52
C SER A 408 -0.17 16.81 -20.18
N VAL A 409 0.86 16.47 -19.41
CA VAL A 409 0.78 15.76 -18.12
C VAL A 409 1.09 16.64 -16.92
N GLY A 410 1.54 17.86 -17.16
CA GLY A 410 1.94 18.80 -16.12
C GLY A 410 1.98 20.23 -16.62
N GLN A 411 2.26 21.13 -15.70
CA GLN A 411 2.24 22.58 -15.92
C GLN A 411 3.27 23.29 -15.01
N ALA A 412 4.51 22.79 -15.01
CA ALA A 412 5.58 23.30 -14.16
C ALA A 412 5.90 24.81 -14.34
N THR A 413 5.57 25.39 -15.49
CA THR A 413 5.75 26.82 -15.81
C THR A 413 4.49 27.65 -15.60
N GLY A 414 3.36 27.03 -15.23
CA GLY A 414 2.06 27.70 -15.09
C GLY A 414 0.96 27.08 -15.95
N THR A 415 -0.28 27.44 -15.62
CA THR A 415 -1.49 26.90 -16.26
C THR A 415 -1.51 27.12 -17.76
N LEU A 416 -1.69 26.03 -18.51
CA LEU A 416 -1.85 26.06 -19.96
C LEU A 416 -3.07 26.92 -20.34
N GLN A 417 -2.87 27.89 -21.22
CA GLN A 417 -3.94 28.72 -21.75
C GLN A 417 -4.82 27.92 -22.73
N PRO A 418 -6.08 28.34 -22.96
CA PRO A 418 -6.97 27.68 -23.92
C PRO A 418 -6.31 27.48 -25.29
N LEU A 419 -6.43 26.26 -25.81
CA LEU A 419 -5.88 25.89 -27.11
C LEU A 419 -6.91 26.20 -28.21
N SER A 420 -6.46 26.88 -29.27
CA SER A 420 -7.30 27.10 -30.45
C SER A 420 -7.35 25.82 -31.32
N PRO A 421 -8.55 25.33 -31.67
CA PRO A 421 -8.70 24.19 -32.58
C PRO A 421 -8.02 24.40 -33.95
N ASP A 422 -7.99 25.63 -34.46
CA ASP A 422 -7.39 25.94 -35.76
C ASP A 422 -5.89 25.62 -35.80
N ARG A 423 -5.20 25.73 -34.66
CA ARG A 423 -3.78 25.36 -34.54
C ARG A 423 -3.55 23.86 -34.72
N LEU A 424 -4.53 23.04 -34.37
CA LEU A 424 -4.44 21.59 -34.54
C LEU A 424 -4.53 21.20 -36.02
N VAL A 425 -5.31 21.93 -36.82
CA VAL A 425 -5.54 21.64 -38.24
C VAL A 425 -4.26 21.77 -39.07
N ALA A 426 -3.34 22.67 -38.71
CA ALA A 426 -2.10 22.92 -39.45
C ALA A 426 -1.24 21.68 -39.70
N LYS A 427 -1.26 20.73 -38.76
CA LYS A 427 -0.53 19.45 -38.84
C LYS A 427 -1.43 18.24 -38.54
N SER A 428 -2.75 18.40 -38.46
CA SER A 428 -3.69 17.36 -38.00
C SER A 428 -3.31 16.78 -36.63
N ILE A 429 -2.92 17.65 -35.70
CA ILE A 429 -2.45 17.29 -34.36
C ILE A 429 -3.60 16.81 -33.49
N THR A 430 -3.32 15.86 -32.60
CA THR A 430 -4.19 15.48 -31.49
C THR A 430 -3.62 15.97 -30.16
N PHE A 431 -4.48 16.30 -29.20
CA PHE A 431 -4.10 16.77 -27.87
C PHE A 431 -4.80 15.97 -26.78
N SER A 432 -4.05 15.56 -25.74
CA SER A 432 -4.57 14.86 -24.57
C SER A 432 -4.06 15.52 -23.28
N ARG A 433 -4.91 15.52 -22.25
CA ARG A 433 -4.56 15.98 -20.91
C ARG A 433 -5.07 14.98 -19.86
N PRO A 434 -4.35 13.87 -19.65
CA PRO A 434 -4.82 12.78 -18.81
C PRO A 434 -4.69 13.09 -17.31
N ALA A 435 -5.58 12.51 -16.50
CA ALA A 435 -5.36 12.30 -15.08
C ALA A 435 -5.09 10.81 -14.85
N VAL A 436 -3.93 10.47 -14.25
CA VAL A 436 -3.53 9.06 -14.07
C VAL A 436 -4.56 8.25 -13.27
N PHE A 437 -5.29 8.89 -12.35
CA PHE A 437 -6.31 8.25 -11.52
C PHE A 437 -7.47 7.66 -12.32
N ASP A 438 -7.77 8.19 -13.51
CA ASP A 438 -8.81 7.64 -14.40
C ASP A 438 -8.39 6.29 -15.01
N TYR A 439 -7.08 6.00 -15.03
CA TYR A 439 -6.50 4.75 -15.54
C TYR A 439 -6.28 3.69 -14.46
N VAL A 440 -6.50 4.06 -13.19
CA VAL A 440 -6.40 3.18 -12.01
C VAL A 440 -7.62 3.32 -11.09
N ALA A 441 -8.79 3.56 -11.68
CA ALA A 441 -10.02 3.84 -10.96
C ALA A 441 -10.55 2.65 -10.14
N THR A 442 -10.06 1.44 -10.41
CA THR A 442 -10.42 0.21 -9.68
C THR A 442 -9.18 -0.49 -9.14
N ALA A 443 -9.35 -1.28 -8.07
CA ALA A 443 -8.27 -2.10 -7.50
C ALA A 443 -7.61 -3.02 -8.53
N ALA A 444 -8.38 -3.59 -9.45
CA ALA A 444 -7.88 -4.46 -10.50
C ALA A 444 -6.97 -3.70 -11.49
N GLN A 445 -7.42 -2.53 -11.95
CA GLN A 445 -6.61 -1.68 -12.84
C GLN A 445 -5.33 -1.19 -12.15
N LEU A 446 -5.43 -0.76 -10.89
CA LEU A 446 -4.25 -0.37 -10.12
C LEU A 446 -3.25 -1.53 -9.98
N ALA A 447 -3.73 -2.72 -9.64
CA ALA A 447 -2.89 -3.90 -9.49
C ALA A 447 -2.23 -4.31 -10.82
N GLU A 448 -2.96 -4.30 -11.93
CA GLU A 448 -2.45 -4.58 -13.27
C GLU A 448 -1.32 -3.60 -13.66
N ARG A 449 -1.58 -2.29 -13.52
CA ARG A 449 -0.60 -1.25 -13.87
C ARG A 449 0.62 -1.28 -12.96
N ALA A 450 0.42 -1.52 -11.66
CA ALA A 450 1.53 -1.71 -10.73
C ALA A 450 2.38 -2.92 -11.14
N GLN A 451 1.76 -4.03 -11.55
CA GLN A 451 2.47 -5.21 -12.02
C GLN A 451 3.30 -4.92 -13.28
N HIS A 452 2.77 -4.18 -14.25
CA HIS A 452 3.55 -3.74 -15.43
C HIS A 452 4.81 -2.97 -15.03
N VAL A 453 4.70 -2.07 -14.04
CA VAL A 453 5.84 -1.31 -13.52
C VAL A 453 6.86 -2.22 -12.84
N TRP A 454 6.40 -3.18 -12.02
CA TRP A 454 7.29 -4.14 -11.37
C TRP A 454 8.02 -5.03 -12.37
N ASP A 455 7.31 -5.54 -13.38
CA ASP A 455 7.88 -6.36 -14.43
C ASP A 455 8.90 -5.58 -15.27
N ALA A 456 8.59 -4.31 -15.58
CA ALA A 456 9.49 -3.44 -16.31
C ALA A 456 10.77 -3.11 -15.51
N ILE A 457 10.68 -3.00 -14.19
CA ILE A 457 11.87 -2.87 -13.33
C ILE A 457 12.65 -4.18 -13.34
N ALA A 458 11.98 -5.32 -13.15
CA ALA A 458 12.60 -6.63 -13.01
C ALA A 458 13.41 -7.04 -14.24
N ASP A 459 12.95 -6.71 -15.44
CA ASP A 459 13.65 -7.02 -16.69
C ASP A 459 14.47 -5.86 -17.28
N GLY A 460 14.56 -4.75 -16.55
CA GLY A 460 15.38 -3.60 -16.91
C GLY A 460 14.85 -2.81 -18.11
N ARG A 461 13.55 -2.92 -18.42
CA ARG A 461 12.83 -1.97 -19.29
C ARG A 461 12.76 -0.58 -18.66
N LEU A 462 12.39 -0.51 -17.38
CA LEU A 462 12.35 0.71 -16.57
C LEU A 462 13.56 0.72 -15.64
N LYS A 463 14.37 1.79 -15.73
CA LYS A 463 15.43 2.04 -14.75
C LYS A 463 14.88 2.87 -13.58
N VAL A 464 15.09 2.38 -12.36
CA VAL A 464 14.76 3.16 -11.14
C VAL A 464 15.61 4.43 -11.14
N PRO A 465 15.02 5.64 -11.05
CA PRO A 465 15.78 6.87 -11.02
C PRO A 465 16.58 6.98 -9.71
N PRO A 466 17.64 7.81 -9.67
CA PRO A 466 18.28 8.18 -8.42
C PRO A 466 17.25 8.72 -7.41
N ILE A 467 17.36 8.29 -6.16
CA ILE A 467 16.43 8.63 -5.08
C ILE A 467 17.13 9.56 -4.08
N GLU A 468 16.67 10.80 -4.00
CA GLU A 468 17.04 11.77 -2.96
C GLU A 468 16.06 11.65 -1.79
N ARG A 469 16.59 11.53 -0.56
CA ARG A 469 15.80 11.30 0.66
C ARG A 469 15.77 12.54 1.53
N HIS A 470 14.60 12.85 2.06
CA HIS A 470 14.39 13.89 3.06
C HIS A 470 13.60 13.31 4.24
N ALA A 471 13.80 13.82 5.45
CA ALA A 471 12.90 13.47 6.55
C ALA A 471 11.50 14.06 6.29
N LEU A 472 10.44 13.43 6.79
CA LEU A 472 9.07 13.98 6.71
C LEU A 472 8.99 15.42 7.25
N ASP A 473 9.70 15.73 8.32
CA ASP A 473 9.75 17.07 8.91
C ASP A 473 10.46 18.10 8.00
N ALA A 474 11.26 17.64 7.04
CA ALA A 474 11.95 18.45 6.04
C ALA A 474 11.16 18.55 4.71
N ALA A 475 9.85 18.25 4.71
CA ALA A 475 9.04 18.28 3.48
C ALA A 475 9.06 19.65 2.77
N ALA A 476 9.16 20.76 3.52
CA ALA A 476 9.32 22.09 2.95
C ALA A 476 10.62 22.24 2.14
N ASP A 477 11.75 21.69 2.64
CA ASP A 477 13.04 21.69 1.94
C ASP A 477 13.00 20.79 0.71
N ALA A 478 12.37 19.63 0.82
CA ALA A 478 12.18 18.74 -0.33
C ALA A 478 11.38 19.41 -1.45
N HIS A 479 10.33 20.17 -1.10
CA HIS A 479 9.59 20.98 -2.07
C HIS A 479 10.43 22.13 -2.64
N ARG A 480 11.21 22.86 -1.83
CA ARG A 480 12.15 23.89 -2.32
C ARG A 480 13.11 23.30 -3.35
N ARG A 481 13.68 22.13 -3.05
CA ARG A 481 14.56 21.39 -3.96
C ARG A 481 13.85 21.06 -5.26
N LEU A 482 12.66 20.47 -5.20
CA LEU A 482 11.88 20.12 -6.38
C LEU A 482 11.55 21.35 -7.26
N GLU A 483 11.16 22.46 -6.65
CA GLU A 483 10.80 23.70 -7.36
C GLU A 483 12.00 24.46 -7.93
N SER A 484 13.20 24.30 -7.35
CA SER A 484 14.44 24.91 -7.85
C SER A 484 14.86 24.43 -9.24
N ARG A 485 14.26 23.33 -9.74
CA ARG A 485 14.66 22.62 -10.96
C ARG A 485 16.12 22.13 -10.91
N GLY A 486 16.73 22.07 -9.73
CA GLY A 486 18.07 21.53 -9.52
C GLY A 486 18.12 20.01 -9.33
N THR A 487 16.97 19.35 -9.20
CA THR A 487 16.88 17.91 -8.91
C THR A 487 17.13 17.04 -10.15
N ILE A 488 17.63 15.84 -9.90
CA ILE A 488 17.78 14.73 -10.84
C ILE A 488 17.11 13.52 -10.20
N GLY A 489 16.25 12.82 -10.95
CA GLY A 489 15.55 11.65 -10.42
C GLY A 489 14.38 11.99 -9.49
N ALA A 490 14.13 11.12 -8.51
CA ALA A 490 12.99 11.16 -7.60
C ALA A 490 13.39 11.69 -6.23
N LEU A 491 12.45 12.38 -5.57
CA LEU A 491 12.56 12.74 -4.16
C LEU A 491 11.52 11.93 -3.38
N ILE A 492 11.89 11.48 -2.18
CA ILE A 492 10.99 10.82 -1.24
C ILE A 492 11.14 11.44 0.16
N LEU A 493 10.09 11.30 0.97
CA LEU A 493 10.16 11.54 2.41
C LEU A 493 10.30 10.20 3.14
N ILE A 494 11.12 10.19 4.18
CA ILE A 494 11.23 9.08 5.14
C ILE A 494 10.39 9.43 6.36
N ALA A 495 9.48 8.51 6.70
CA ALA A 495 8.40 8.73 7.66
C ALA A 495 8.77 8.42 9.12
#